data_AF-A0A946HSK2-F1
#
_entry.id   AF-A0A946HSK2-F1
#
_cell.length_a   1.000
_cell.length_b   1.000
_cell.length_c   1.000
_cell.angle_alpha   90.00
_cell.angle_beta   90.00
_cell.angle_gamma   90.00
#
_symmetry.space_group_name_H-M   'P 1'
#
loop_
_entity.id
_entity.type
_entity.pdbx_description
1 polymer ?
#
loop_
_entity_poly.entity_id
_entity_poly.type
_entity_poly.pdbx_seq_one_letter_code
_entity_poly.pdbx_strand_id
1 'polypeptide(L)'
;MKINLNKLLQITKIVVTAGLLILFLFLIYQKLVPNNSLTYNYNFSGQERFIQGFYPEGRVAQYDDLQRIIFEPVYLDVYSPRTFKKAKVILRYYRPYDVQAKFGLKLVQNDWAFYFEELPETPDGYIDYEMEFDLTNAERIKNKYKFILAFQELGITNEKVLVDSIKITLEK
;
A
#
# COMPACT_ATOMS: atom_id res chain seq x y z
N MET A 1 56.41 -13.69 -16.14
CA MET A 1 55.62 -12.63 -16.80
C MET A 1 55.61 -11.40 -15.88
N LYS A 2 56.31 -10.31 -16.23
CA LYS A 2 56.30 -9.07 -15.41
C LYS A 2 55.05 -8.28 -15.75
N ILE A 3 54.12 -8.17 -14.81
CA ILE A 3 52.92 -7.35 -14.97
C ILE A 3 53.37 -5.88 -14.90
N ASN A 4 53.02 -5.10 -15.92
CA ASN A 4 53.29 -3.66 -15.91
C ASN A 4 52.35 -2.99 -14.90
N LEU A 5 52.91 -2.49 -13.80
CA LEU A 5 52.16 -1.90 -12.68
C LEU A 5 51.21 -0.79 -13.15
N ASN A 6 51.61 0.02 -14.13
CA ASN A 6 50.78 1.10 -14.68
C ASN A 6 49.56 0.56 -15.45
N LYS A 7 49.74 -0.53 -16.21
CA LYS A 7 48.62 -1.19 -16.90
C LYS A 7 47.65 -1.82 -15.91
N LEU A 8 48.18 -2.46 -14.85
CA LEU A 8 47.35 -3.03 -13.80
C LEU A 8 46.49 -1.95 -13.13
N LEU A 9 47.09 -0.81 -12.80
CA LEU A 9 46.44 0.33 -12.13
C LEU A 9 45.37 1.00 -13.02
N GLN A 10 45.60 1.08 -14.34
CA GLN A 10 44.59 1.52 -15.30
C GLN A 10 43.40 0.56 -15.38
N ILE A 11 43.66 -0.76 -15.44
CA ILE A 11 42.60 -1.78 -15.46
C ILE A 11 41.78 -1.71 -14.17
N THR A 12 42.42 -1.55 -13.00
CA THR A 12 41.69 -1.46 -11.73
C THR A 12 40.77 -0.24 -11.70
N LYS A 13 41.24 0.92 -12.17
CA LYS A 13 40.41 2.13 -12.27
C LYS A 13 39.20 1.92 -13.16
N ILE A 14 39.37 1.28 -14.32
CA ILE A 14 38.26 0.97 -15.24
C ILE A 14 37.25 0.05 -14.56
N VAL A 15 37.70 -1.03 -13.93
CA VAL A 15 36.82 -2.00 -13.25
C VAL A 15 36.05 -1.36 -12.11
N VAL A 16 36.71 -0.58 -11.25
CA VAL A 16 36.04 0.12 -10.14
C VAL A 16 35.04 1.15 -10.66
N THR A 17 35.42 1.95 -11.67
CA THR A 17 34.53 2.96 -12.25
C THR A 17 33.32 2.33 -12.92
N ALA A 18 33.52 1.25 -13.68
CA ALA A 18 32.43 0.50 -14.30
C ALA A 18 31.52 -0.14 -13.24
N GLY A 19 32.10 -0.72 -12.18
CA GLY A 19 31.34 -1.28 -11.07
C GLY A 19 30.48 -0.23 -10.36
N LEU A 20 31.03 0.96 -10.10
CA LEU A 20 30.28 2.08 -9.53
C LEU A 20 29.18 2.60 -10.47
N LEU A 21 29.46 2.68 -11.77
CA LEU A 21 28.47 3.08 -12.77
C LEU A 21 27.31 2.07 -12.84
N ILE A 22 27.61 0.78 -12.83
CA ILE A 22 26.60 -0.29 -12.83
C ILE A 22 25.76 -0.23 -11.55
N LEU A 23 26.40 -0.06 -10.39
CA LEU A 23 25.70 0.11 -9.11
C LEU A 23 24.79 1.33 -9.13
N PHE A 24 25.26 2.46 -9.66
CA PHE A 24 24.49 3.68 -9.79
C PHE A 24 23.28 3.50 -10.72
N LEU A 25 23.46 2.88 -11.89
CA LEU A 25 22.38 2.56 -12.82
C LEU A 25 21.38 1.59 -12.22
N PHE A 26 21.84 0.61 -11.43
CA PHE A 26 20.98 -0.33 -10.71
C PHE A 26 20.10 0.38 -9.68
N LEU A 27 20.67 1.31 -8.91
CA LEU A 27 19.90 2.13 -7.95
C LEU A 27 18.88 3.05 -8.66
N ILE A 28 19.26 3.63 -9.81
CA ILE A 28 18.32 4.40 -10.65
C ILE A 28 17.19 3.51 -11.17
N TYR A 29 17.52 2.30 -11.64
CA TYR A 29 16.54 1.34 -12.15
C TYR A 29 15.51 0.96 -11.08
N GLN A 30 15.95 0.70 -9.84
CA GLN A 30 15.04 0.46 -8.72
C GLN A 30 14.10 1.65 -8.44
N LYS A 31 14.59 2.88 -8.62
CA LYS A 31 13.79 4.10 -8.40
C LYS A 31 12.81 4.39 -9.55
N LEU A 32 13.11 3.94 -10.77
CA LEU A 32 12.34 4.29 -11.97
C LEU A 32 11.01 3.53 -12.11
N VAL A 33 10.79 2.41 -11.40
CA VAL A 33 9.57 1.58 -11.50
C VAL A 33 9.17 1.41 -12.99
N PRO A 34 9.98 0.68 -13.78
CA PRO A 34 9.93 0.71 -15.25
C PRO A 34 8.59 0.23 -15.82
N ASN A 35 7.86 -0.61 -15.08
CA ASN A 35 6.55 -1.14 -15.51
C ASN A 35 5.41 -0.13 -15.39
N ASN A 36 5.69 1.14 -15.05
CA ASN A 36 4.68 2.16 -14.77
C ASN A 36 3.68 1.79 -13.66
N SER A 37 3.89 0.67 -12.97
CA SER A 37 3.04 0.14 -11.92
C SER A 37 3.83 -0.32 -10.69
N LEU A 38 3.22 -0.20 -9.52
CA LEU A 38 3.81 -0.60 -8.25
C LEU A 38 2.76 -1.34 -7.43
N THR A 39 3.06 -2.60 -7.10
CA THR A 39 2.13 -3.48 -6.39
C THR A 39 2.63 -3.79 -5.00
N TYR A 40 1.75 -3.65 -4.03
CA TYR A 40 1.95 -4.00 -2.63
C TYR A 40 0.92 -5.03 -2.20
N ASN A 41 1.35 -6.03 -1.44
CA ASN A 41 0.46 -7.01 -0.82
C ASN A 41 0.71 -6.96 0.68
N TYR A 42 -0.35 -6.86 1.47
CA TYR A 42 -0.25 -6.87 2.92
C TYR A 42 -1.31 -7.80 3.50
N ASN A 43 -0.86 -8.78 4.28
CA ASN A 43 -1.68 -9.80 4.92
C ASN A 43 -1.82 -9.55 6.43
N PHE A 44 -1.49 -8.35 6.92
CA PHE A 44 -1.55 -8.00 8.35
C PHE A 44 -0.75 -8.91 9.30
N SER A 45 0.10 -9.80 8.77
CA SER A 45 1.02 -10.65 9.52
C SER A 45 2.43 -10.07 9.40
N GLY A 46 2.87 -9.39 10.46
CA GLY A 46 4.16 -8.72 10.53
C GLY A 46 4.17 -7.26 10.04
N GLN A 47 5.37 -6.68 10.00
CA GLN A 47 5.59 -5.29 9.59
C GLN A 47 5.88 -5.23 8.10
N GLU A 48 5.05 -4.51 7.34
CA GLU A 48 5.32 -4.17 5.95
C GLU A 48 5.87 -2.74 5.85
N ARG A 49 6.91 -2.53 5.04
CA ARG A 49 7.61 -1.23 5.00
C ARG A 49 6.86 -0.18 4.17
N PHE A 50 6.01 -0.62 3.25
CA PHE A 50 5.40 0.24 2.25
C PHE A 50 3.88 0.40 2.41
N ILE A 51 3.24 -0.48 3.16
CA ILE A 51 1.86 -0.31 3.62
C ILE A 51 1.91 -0.28 5.14
N GLN A 52 1.41 0.81 5.72
CA GLN A 52 1.10 0.82 7.13
C GLN A 52 -0.28 0.19 7.30
N GLY A 53 -0.37 -0.86 8.14
CA GLY A 53 -1.63 -1.50 8.48
C GLY A 53 -2.67 -0.54 9.04
N PHE A 54 -3.88 -1.04 9.24
CA PHE A 54 -4.98 -0.19 9.68
C PHE A 54 -4.67 0.48 11.02
N TYR A 55 -5.03 1.75 11.14
CA TYR A 55 -4.79 2.58 12.34
C TYR A 55 -5.98 3.52 12.56
N PRO A 56 -6.14 4.21 13.70
CA PRO A 56 -5.26 4.28 14.87
C PRO A 56 -5.31 3.03 15.77
N GLU A 57 -4.33 2.94 16.68
CA GLU A 57 -4.35 1.98 17.77
C GLU A 57 -5.65 2.11 18.60
N GLY A 58 -6.15 0.98 19.11
CA GLY A 58 -7.41 0.91 19.83
C GLY A 58 -8.65 0.79 18.94
N ARG A 59 -8.56 1.08 17.63
CA ARG A 59 -9.64 0.83 16.65
C ARG A 59 -9.47 -0.46 15.88
N VAL A 60 -8.30 -1.05 15.96
CA VAL A 60 -7.96 -2.33 15.34
C VAL A 60 -7.31 -3.24 16.36
N ALA A 61 -7.47 -4.55 16.16
CA ALA A 61 -6.72 -5.56 16.90
C ALA A 61 -6.24 -6.65 15.95
N GLN A 62 -5.11 -7.26 16.29
CA GLN A 62 -4.68 -8.48 15.64
C GLN A 62 -5.55 -9.65 16.11
N TYR A 63 -5.98 -10.50 15.19
CA TYR A 63 -6.66 -11.76 15.50
C TYR A 63 -6.07 -12.85 14.60
N ASP A 64 -5.19 -13.68 15.14
CA ASP A 64 -4.33 -14.59 14.38
C ASP A 64 -3.55 -13.83 13.29
N ASP A 65 -3.61 -14.30 12.04
CA ASP A 65 -3.01 -13.62 10.87
C ASP A 65 -3.94 -12.55 10.24
N LEU A 66 -5.05 -12.20 10.91
CA LEU A 66 -6.06 -11.27 10.40
C LEU A 66 -6.05 -9.95 11.18
N GLN A 67 -6.48 -8.88 10.52
CA GLN A 67 -6.81 -7.62 11.19
C GLN A 67 -8.30 -7.58 11.53
N ARG A 68 -8.63 -7.49 12.82
CA ARG A 68 -9.97 -7.17 13.29
C ARG A 68 -10.17 -5.67 13.37
N ILE A 69 -11.26 -5.17 12.80
CA ILE A 69 -11.72 -3.79 13.01
C ILE A 69 -12.69 -3.78 14.19
N ILE A 70 -12.41 -2.94 15.19
CA ILE A 70 -13.18 -2.83 16.44
C ILE A 70 -14.02 -1.55 16.43
N PHE A 71 -13.41 -0.44 16.02
CA PHE A 71 -14.07 0.87 15.95
C PHE A 71 -13.74 1.54 14.64
N GLU A 72 -14.56 2.51 14.27
CA GLU A 72 -14.43 3.22 13.01
C GLU A 72 -14.21 4.73 13.18
N PRO A 73 -13.75 5.43 12.13
CA PRO A 73 -13.10 4.89 10.94
C PRO A 73 -11.67 4.37 11.23
N VAL A 74 -11.16 3.54 10.34
CA VAL A 74 -9.74 3.15 10.31
C VAL A 74 -9.09 3.60 9.00
N TYR A 75 -7.79 3.89 9.05
CA TYR A 75 -7.03 4.44 7.94
C TYR A 75 -5.90 3.51 7.54
N LEU A 76 -5.46 3.63 6.30
CA LEU A 76 -4.35 2.88 5.74
C LEU A 76 -3.49 3.82 4.91
N ASP A 77 -2.17 3.81 5.14
CA ASP A 77 -1.23 4.62 4.38
C ASP A 77 -0.41 3.74 3.43
N VAL A 78 -0.35 4.13 2.16
CA VAL A 78 0.38 3.42 1.12
C VAL A 78 1.50 4.31 0.59
N TYR A 79 2.74 3.90 0.81
CA TYR A 79 3.90 4.59 0.29
C TYR A 79 3.89 4.57 -1.24
N SER A 80 4.30 5.67 -1.83
CA SER A 80 4.43 5.82 -3.27
C SER A 80 5.59 6.76 -3.60
N PRO A 81 6.68 6.26 -4.22
CA PRO A 81 7.88 7.05 -4.47
C PRO A 81 7.67 8.15 -5.53
N ARG A 82 6.58 8.09 -6.30
CA ARG A 82 6.21 9.06 -7.34
C ARG A 82 4.70 9.23 -7.41
N THR A 83 4.21 10.08 -8.28
CA THR A 83 2.78 10.18 -8.57
C THR A 83 2.32 9.09 -9.53
N PHE A 84 1.07 8.68 -9.37
CA PHE A 84 0.36 7.69 -10.19
C PHE A 84 -1.03 8.27 -10.46
N LYS A 85 -1.73 7.76 -11.48
CA LYS A 85 -3.08 8.23 -11.84
C LYS A 85 -4.19 7.31 -11.35
N LYS A 86 -3.86 6.04 -11.07
CA LYS A 86 -4.85 5.04 -10.67
C LYS A 86 -4.33 4.18 -9.53
N ALA A 87 -5.21 3.77 -8.63
CA ALA A 87 -4.98 2.71 -7.67
C ALA A 87 -6.05 1.63 -7.86
N LYS A 88 -5.61 0.40 -8.16
CA LYS A 88 -6.45 -0.79 -8.09
C LYS A 88 -6.25 -1.43 -6.72
N VAL A 89 -7.33 -1.57 -5.97
CA VAL A 89 -7.34 -2.13 -4.62
C VAL A 89 -8.11 -3.43 -4.64
N ILE A 90 -7.53 -4.50 -4.12
CA ILE A 90 -8.22 -5.76 -3.87
C ILE A 90 -8.20 -5.97 -2.36
N LEU A 91 -9.36 -5.90 -1.74
CA LEU A 91 -9.56 -6.09 -0.31
C LEU A 91 -10.18 -7.46 -0.06
N ARG A 92 -9.52 -8.28 0.75
CA ARG A 92 -10.05 -9.56 1.20
C ARG A 92 -10.59 -9.43 2.62
N TYR A 93 -11.91 -9.53 2.78
CA TYR A 93 -12.56 -9.28 4.07
C TYR A 93 -13.78 -10.16 4.28
N TYR A 94 -14.20 -10.22 5.54
CA TYR A 94 -15.42 -10.86 6.00
C TYR A 94 -16.24 -9.89 6.86
N ARG A 95 -17.47 -9.64 6.40
CA ARG A 95 -18.54 -8.85 7.02
C ARG A 95 -19.88 -9.60 6.87
N PRO A 96 -20.32 -10.35 7.89
CA PRO A 96 -21.54 -11.15 7.80
C PRO A 96 -22.83 -10.42 8.19
N TYR A 97 -22.78 -9.11 8.45
CA TYR A 97 -23.92 -8.33 8.94
C TYR A 97 -24.21 -7.16 7.99
N ASP A 98 -25.48 -6.74 7.97
CA ASP A 98 -26.01 -5.61 7.19
C ASP A 98 -25.64 -4.28 7.85
N VAL A 99 -24.34 -4.00 7.79
CA VAL A 99 -23.77 -2.73 8.19
C VAL A 99 -23.12 -2.11 6.96
N GLN A 100 -23.55 -0.89 6.62
CA GLN A 100 -22.98 -0.16 5.49
C GLN A 100 -21.48 0.07 5.76
N ALA A 101 -20.62 -0.47 4.89
CA ALA A 101 -19.18 -0.24 4.94
C ALA A 101 -18.70 0.38 3.64
N LYS A 102 -17.73 1.27 3.75
CA LYS A 102 -17.15 1.98 2.61
C LYS A 102 -15.64 1.95 2.69
N PHE A 103 -15.00 1.79 1.56
CA PHE A 103 -13.57 2.03 1.41
C PHE A 103 -13.37 3.30 0.61
N GLY A 104 -12.43 4.14 1.01
CA GLY A 104 -12.27 5.45 0.40
C GLY A 104 -10.84 5.92 0.25
N LEU A 105 -10.67 6.87 -0.65
CA LEU A 105 -9.42 7.55 -0.96
C LEU A 105 -9.50 9.00 -0.52
N LYS A 106 -8.48 9.47 0.21
CA LYS A 106 -8.35 10.86 0.65
C LYS A 106 -8.06 11.80 -0.54
N LEU A 107 -8.82 12.89 -0.63
CA LEU A 107 -8.69 13.92 -1.68
C LEU A 107 -8.08 15.22 -1.13
N VAL A 108 -7.47 16.02 -2.01
CA VAL A 108 -6.78 17.29 -1.66
C VAL A 108 -7.73 18.42 -1.21
N GLN A 109 -9.03 18.36 -1.54
CA GLN A 109 -9.94 19.51 -1.42
C GLN A 109 -10.06 20.15 -0.03
N ASN A 110 -10.21 19.35 1.02
CA ASN A 110 -10.30 19.80 2.42
C ASN A 110 -10.01 18.64 3.38
N ASP A 111 -9.97 18.91 4.69
CA ASP A 111 -9.59 17.92 5.73
C ASP A 111 -10.48 16.67 5.76
N TRP A 112 -11.72 16.72 5.29
CA TRP A 112 -12.67 15.59 5.29
C TRP A 112 -13.20 15.21 3.89
N ALA A 113 -12.43 15.47 2.84
CA ALA A 113 -12.77 15.04 1.49
C ALA A 113 -12.26 13.62 1.21
N PHE A 114 -13.18 12.69 0.96
CA PHE A 114 -12.90 11.31 0.55
C PHE A 114 -13.81 10.92 -0.61
N TYR A 115 -13.28 10.19 -1.59
CA TYR A 115 -14.08 9.43 -2.55
C TYR A 115 -14.30 8.03 -1.99
N PHE A 116 -15.55 7.57 -1.94
CA PHE A 116 -15.93 6.30 -1.33
C PHE A 116 -16.52 5.33 -2.36
N GLU A 117 -16.17 4.06 -2.20
CA GLU A 117 -16.87 2.93 -2.81
C GLU A 117 -17.52 2.09 -1.71
N GLU A 118 -18.76 1.68 -1.95
CA GLU A 118 -19.51 0.81 -1.04
C GLU A 118 -18.95 -0.61 -1.09
N LEU A 119 -18.72 -1.19 0.08
CA LEU A 119 -18.29 -2.58 0.20
C LEU A 119 -19.53 -3.48 0.30
N PRO A 120 -19.64 -4.54 -0.52
CA PRO A 120 -20.73 -5.50 -0.42
C PRO A 120 -20.68 -6.31 0.88
N GLU A 121 -21.81 -6.90 1.24
CA GLU A 121 -21.90 -7.88 2.34
C GLU A 121 -21.25 -9.19 1.96
N THR A 122 -20.88 -9.98 2.96
CA THR A 122 -20.22 -11.26 2.77
C THR A 122 -20.86 -12.36 3.64
N PRO A 123 -22.16 -12.66 3.48
CA PRO A 123 -22.86 -13.61 4.35
C PRO A 123 -22.26 -15.02 4.30
N ASP A 124 -21.68 -15.41 3.16
CA ASP A 124 -21.17 -16.76 2.89
C ASP A 124 -19.67 -16.94 3.21
N GLY A 125 -19.00 -15.92 3.76
CA GLY A 125 -17.57 -15.99 4.12
C GLY A 125 -16.72 -14.88 3.49
N TYR A 126 -15.41 -15.10 3.39
CA TYR A 126 -14.49 -14.10 2.84
C TYR A 126 -14.69 -13.90 1.34
N ILE A 127 -14.64 -12.65 0.89
CA ILE A 127 -14.58 -12.31 -0.54
C ILE A 127 -13.35 -11.48 -0.85
N ASP A 128 -12.90 -11.53 -2.10
CA ASP A 128 -11.95 -10.59 -2.66
C ASP A 128 -12.77 -9.54 -3.44
N TYR A 129 -12.80 -8.30 -2.94
CA TYR A 129 -13.49 -7.21 -3.60
C TYR A 129 -12.51 -6.26 -4.27
N GLU A 130 -12.71 -6.00 -5.56
CA GLU A 130 -11.87 -5.14 -6.37
C GLU A 130 -12.50 -3.75 -6.53
N MET A 131 -11.70 -2.72 -6.29
CA MET A 131 -12.06 -1.31 -6.35
C MET A 131 -11.02 -0.54 -7.16
N GLU A 132 -11.42 0.53 -7.82
CA GLU A 132 -10.52 1.36 -8.63
C GLU A 132 -10.68 2.85 -8.30
N PHE A 133 -9.57 3.48 -7.91
CA PHE A 133 -9.56 4.89 -7.53
C PHE A 133 -8.73 5.74 -8.49
N ASP A 134 -9.26 6.90 -8.88
CA ASP A 134 -8.50 7.94 -9.58
C ASP A 134 -7.65 8.72 -8.58
N LEU A 135 -6.33 8.69 -8.79
CA LEU A 135 -5.33 9.35 -7.94
C LEU A 135 -5.02 10.79 -8.37
N THR A 136 -5.61 11.29 -9.46
CA THR A 136 -5.33 12.63 -10.00
C THR A 136 -5.56 13.73 -8.98
N ASN A 137 -6.59 13.58 -8.13
CA ASN A 137 -6.93 14.52 -7.05
C ASN A 137 -6.65 13.94 -5.64
N ALA A 138 -5.89 12.85 -5.55
CA ALA A 138 -5.56 12.22 -4.27
C ALA A 138 -4.60 13.08 -3.46
N GLU A 139 -4.86 13.17 -2.16
CA GLU A 139 -3.91 13.78 -1.24
C GLU A 139 -2.70 12.86 -1.05
N ARG A 140 -1.50 13.44 -1.14
CA ARG A 140 -0.23 12.73 -0.94
C ARG A 140 0.63 13.45 0.09
N ILE A 141 0.64 12.93 1.31
CA ILE A 141 1.41 13.48 2.44
C ILE A 141 2.64 12.60 2.66
N LYS A 142 3.84 13.19 2.67
CA LYS A 142 5.12 12.46 2.90
C LYS A 142 5.24 11.21 2.02
N ASN A 143 4.91 11.34 0.74
CA ASN A 143 4.92 10.25 -0.25
C ASN A 143 3.95 9.10 0.04
N LYS A 144 2.88 9.32 0.80
CA LYS A 144 1.86 8.30 1.08
C LYS A 144 0.50 8.74 0.57
N TYR A 145 -0.23 7.84 -0.08
CA TYR A 145 -1.67 7.96 -0.29
C TYR A 145 -2.39 7.44 0.94
N LYS A 146 -3.45 8.13 1.34
CA LYS A 146 -4.26 7.74 2.49
C LYS A 146 -5.59 7.16 2.04
N PHE A 147 -5.88 5.98 2.53
CA PHE A 147 -7.16 5.31 2.38
C PHE A 147 -7.88 5.24 3.73
N ILE A 148 -9.18 5.07 3.68
CA ILE A 148 -10.06 4.95 4.84
C ILE A 148 -10.99 3.76 4.64
N LEU A 149 -11.25 3.03 5.72
CA LEU A 149 -12.30 2.03 5.82
C LEU A 149 -13.26 2.51 6.91
N ALA A 150 -14.49 2.80 6.53
CA ALA A 150 -15.54 3.36 7.38
C ALA A 150 -16.74 2.43 7.43
N PHE A 151 -17.43 2.39 8.56
CA PHE A 151 -18.55 1.48 8.81
C PHE A 151 -19.64 2.20 9.60
N GLN A 152 -20.85 2.29 9.08
CA GLN A 152 -21.93 2.91 9.85
C GLN A 152 -22.19 2.12 11.16
N GLU A 153 -22.10 2.76 12.33
CA GLU A 153 -22.47 2.16 13.63
C GLU A 153 -21.56 1.01 14.15
N LEU A 154 -20.37 0.81 13.56
CA LEU A 154 -19.40 -0.18 14.06
C LEU A 154 -18.82 0.27 15.42
N GLY A 155 -19.23 -0.43 16.49
CA GLY A 155 -18.87 -0.11 17.87
C GLY A 155 -20.04 -0.16 18.85
N ILE A 156 -21.28 -0.24 18.35
CA ILE A 156 -22.49 -0.49 19.14
C ILE A 156 -22.80 -2.00 19.18
N THR A 157 -22.41 -2.72 18.13
CA THR A 157 -22.60 -4.16 17.99
C THR A 157 -21.31 -4.92 18.37
N ASN A 158 -21.43 -6.12 18.97
CA ASN A 158 -20.29 -7.03 19.22
C ASN A 158 -19.78 -7.71 17.93
N GLU A 159 -20.18 -7.18 16.78
CA GLU A 159 -19.94 -7.73 15.47
C GLU A 159 -18.51 -7.46 15.03
N LYS A 160 -17.96 -8.38 14.26
CA LYS A 160 -16.53 -8.41 13.93
C LYS A 160 -16.40 -8.31 12.42
N VAL A 161 -15.75 -7.24 11.96
CA VAL A 161 -15.23 -7.19 10.60
C VAL A 161 -13.79 -7.64 10.63
N LEU A 162 -13.49 -8.64 9.80
CA LEU A 162 -12.15 -9.21 9.67
C LEU A 162 -11.61 -8.88 8.28
N VAL A 163 -10.39 -8.36 8.24
CA VAL A 163 -9.65 -8.14 7.00
C VAL A 163 -8.46 -9.10 6.99
N ASP A 164 -8.41 -9.92 5.95
CA ASP A 164 -7.37 -10.93 5.75
C ASP A 164 -6.18 -10.34 4.99
N SER A 165 -6.45 -9.65 3.88
CA SER A 165 -5.39 -9.01 3.12
C SER A 165 -5.87 -7.83 2.32
N ILE A 166 -4.91 -6.99 1.93
CA ILE A 166 -5.11 -5.92 0.98
C ILE A 166 -3.97 -5.92 -0.03
N LYS A 167 -4.34 -5.85 -1.30
CA LYS A 167 -3.42 -5.68 -2.42
C LYS A 167 -3.71 -4.35 -3.11
N ILE A 168 -2.67 -3.56 -3.32
CA ILE A 168 -2.78 -2.24 -3.92
C ILE A 168 -1.79 -2.14 -5.07
N THR A 169 -2.31 -1.89 -6.27
CA THR A 169 -1.53 -1.66 -7.48
C THR A 169 -1.70 -0.22 -7.91
N LEU A 170 -0.63 0.58 -7.85
CA LEU A 170 -0.59 1.95 -8.31
C LEU A 170 -0.14 1.98 -9.77
N GLU A 171 -0.85 2.68 -10.65
CA GLU A 171 -0.63 2.69 -12.10
C GLU A 171 -0.65 4.13 -12.67
N LYS A 172 0.13 4.36 -13.73
CA LYS A 172 0.33 5.68 -14.34
C LYS A 172 -0.75 6.08 -15.33
#